data_AF-A0A848YND5-F1
#
_entry.id   AF-A0A848YND5-F1
#
_cell.length_a   1.000
_cell.length_b   1.000
_cell.length_c   1.000
_cell.angle_alpha   90.00
_cell.angle_beta   90.00
_cell.angle_gamma   90.00
#
_symmetry.space_group_name_H-M   'P 1'
#
loop_
_entity.id
_entity.type
_entity.pdbx_description
1 polymer ?
#
loop_
_entity_poly.entity_id
_entity_poly.type
_entity_poly.pdbx_seq_one_letter_code
_entity_poly.pdbx_strand_id
1 'polypeptide(L)'
;MRKALAFLPVLAVGVVPAAAREVDRAEIAEAFAPNVAPERRVYCADTQMMTLADGAEYRACVNWRAQSRSRLIRTYAALDGPDSDMDANLEVARACFDLAVASQNDPYRTTFDANTFIDGARAHFTLCATNRAMLRTNDYSLRVYERGVWLG
;
A
#
# COMPACT_ATOMS: atom_id res chain seq x y z
N MET A 1 25.20 39.66 50.28
CA MET A 1 25.78 39.02 49.08
C MET A 1 24.76 38.04 48.51
N ARG A 2 24.01 38.43 47.47
CA ARG A 2 22.99 37.59 46.83
C ARG A 2 23.68 36.69 45.79
N LYS A 3 23.77 35.39 46.05
CA LYS A 3 24.21 34.39 45.06
C LYS A 3 22.99 34.01 44.22
N ALA A 4 22.91 34.51 42.99
CA ALA A 4 21.94 34.05 42.00
C ALA A 4 22.39 32.70 41.46
N LEU A 5 21.64 31.64 41.77
CA LEU A 5 21.81 30.33 41.15
C LEU A 5 21.13 30.39 39.77
N ALA A 6 21.93 30.39 38.70
CA ALA A 6 21.43 30.33 37.34
C ALA A 6 20.93 28.92 37.04
N PHE A 7 19.62 28.76 36.88
CA PHE A 7 19.00 27.58 36.29
C PHE A 7 19.27 27.59 34.78
N LEU A 8 20.07 26.64 34.30
CA LEU A 8 20.12 26.28 32.87
C LEU A 8 18.98 25.29 32.59
N PRO A 9 18.00 25.61 31.73
CA PRO A 9 17.10 24.60 31.21
C PRO A 9 17.85 23.80 30.14
N VAL A 10 18.09 22.52 30.43
CA VAL A 10 18.50 21.54 29.42
C VAL A 10 17.33 21.42 28.44
N LEU A 11 17.46 22.01 27.25
CA LEU A 11 16.57 21.73 26.13
C LEU A 11 16.77 20.26 25.75
N ALA A 12 15.85 19.42 26.22
CA ALA A 12 15.67 18.09 25.67
C ALA A 12 15.25 18.26 24.21
N VAL A 13 16.21 18.11 23.29
CA VAL A 13 15.93 17.94 21.87
C VAL A 13 15.16 16.64 21.74
N GLY A 14 13.83 16.75 21.68
CA GLY A 14 12.98 15.63 21.31
C GLY A 14 13.41 15.16 19.93
N VAL A 15 14.01 13.99 19.85
CA VAL A 15 14.22 13.27 18.59
C VAL A 15 12.83 12.92 18.09
N VAL A 16 12.27 13.77 17.23
CA VAL A 16 11.08 13.40 16.46
C VAL A 16 11.51 12.19 15.63
N PRO A 17 10.86 11.03 15.75
CA PRO A 17 11.18 9.90 14.89
C PRO A 17 11.00 10.39 13.45
N ALA A 18 12.04 10.24 12.63
CA ALA A 18 11.98 10.57 11.22
C ALA A 18 10.72 9.91 10.65
N ALA A 19 9.84 10.70 10.03
CA ALA A 19 8.67 10.15 9.39
C ALA A 19 9.18 9.24 8.27
N ALA A 20 8.84 7.95 8.32
CA ALA A 20 9.20 7.02 7.28
C ALA A 20 8.16 7.16 6.16
N ARG A 21 8.59 7.55 4.96
CA ARG A 21 7.72 7.63 3.77
C ARG A 21 7.79 6.32 3.01
N GLU A 22 6.70 5.95 2.34
CA GLU A 22 6.74 4.83 1.40
C GLU A 22 7.61 5.22 0.20
N VAL A 23 8.69 4.46 -0.01
CA VAL A 23 9.66 4.62 -1.11
C VAL A 23 9.26 3.76 -2.31
N ASP A 24 8.76 2.56 -2.02
CA ASP A 24 8.33 1.59 -3.03
C ASP A 24 7.31 0.57 -2.49
N ARG A 25 6.62 -0.11 -3.40
CA ARG A 25 5.56 -1.09 -3.09
C ARG A 25 5.45 -2.16 -4.16
N ALA A 26 5.32 -3.41 -3.73
CA ALA A 26 5.04 -4.55 -4.59
C ALA A 26 3.78 -5.28 -4.14
N GLU A 27 2.92 -5.67 -5.08
CA GLU A 27 1.82 -6.60 -4.81
C GLU A 27 2.39 -7.99 -4.65
N ILE A 28 2.18 -8.59 -3.49
CA ILE A 28 2.77 -9.89 -3.15
C ILE A 28 1.73 -10.97 -3.05
N ALA A 29 0.46 -10.67 -2.75
CA ALA A 29 -0.64 -11.63 -2.71
C ALA A 29 -1.97 -11.00 -3.11
N GLU A 30 -2.89 -11.82 -3.61
CA GLU A 30 -4.28 -11.46 -3.83
C GLU A 30 -5.18 -12.62 -3.39
N ALA A 31 -6.29 -12.30 -2.70
CA ALA A 31 -7.31 -13.26 -2.32
C ALA A 31 -8.70 -12.62 -2.44
N PHE A 32 -9.74 -13.43 -2.68
CA PHE A 32 -11.11 -12.96 -2.53
C PHE A 32 -11.39 -12.63 -1.07
N ALA A 33 -12.09 -11.52 -0.81
CA ALA A 33 -12.46 -11.15 0.56
C ALA A 33 -13.38 -12.23 1.14
N PRO A 34 -12.97 -12.93 2.21
CA PRO A 34 -13.78 -13.98 2.79
C PRO A 34 -15.07 -13.34 3.34
N ASN A 35 -16.20 -13.97 3.06
CA ASN A 35 -17.53 -13.56 3.55
C ASN A 35 -18.04 -12.21 3.02
N VAL A 36 -17.50 -11.70 1.90
CA VAL A 36 -18.08 -10.54 1.21
C VAL A 36 -18.76 -11.00 -0.06
N ALA A 37 -20.09 -10.88 -0.10
CA ALA A 37 -20.86 -11.18 -1.30
C ALA A 37 -20.48 -10.21 -2.44
N PRO A 38 -20.47 -10.66 -3.72
CA PRO A 38 -20.29 -9.77 -4.85
C PRO A 38 -21.34 -8.65 -4.85
N GLU A 39 -20.90 -7.43 -5.16
CA GLU A 39 -21.79 -6.29 -5.32
C GLU A 39 -22.44 -6.37 -6.70
N ARG A 40 -23.77 -6.45 -6.74
CA ARG A 40 -24.54 -6.37 -7.99
C ARG A 40 -25.16 -5.00 -8.13
N ARG A 41 -24.76 -4.25 -9.15
CA ARG A 41 -25.37 -2.97 -9.51
C ARG A 41 -26.16 -3.12 -10.80
N VAL A 42 -27.42 -2.69 -10.78
CA VAL A 42 -28.25 -2.57 -11.99
C VAL A 42 -28.44 -1.08 -12.26
N TYR A 43 -28.09 -0.63 -13.46
CA TYR A 43 -28.21 0.76 -13.84
C TYR A 43 -28.68 0.90 -15.29
N CYS A 44 -29.15 2.09 -15.62
CA CYS A 44 -29.55 2.43 -16.97
C CYS A 44 -28.37 3.04 -17.73
N ALA A 45 -27.98 2.44 -18.86
CA ALA A 45 -26.97 3.03 -19.74
C ALA A 45 -27.58 4.16 -20.59
N ASP A 46 -28.79 3.94 -21.11
CA ASP A 46 -29.45 4.87 -22.03
C ASP A 46 -30.91 5.09 -21.64
N THR A 47 -31.31 6.35 -21.58
CA THR A 47 -32.70 6.74 -21.34
C THR A 47 -33.31 7.41 -22.57
N GLN A 48 -34.59 7.16 -22.84
CA GLN A 48 -35.35 7.78 -23.93
C GLN A 48 -36.62 8.44 -23.37
N MET A 49 -37.00 9.59 -23.91
CA MET A 49 -38.30 10.21 -23.63
C MET A 49 -39.40 9.46 -24.38
N MET A 50 -40.47 9.12 -23.68
CA MET A 50 -41.65 8.44 -24.20
C MET A 50 -42.90 9.18 -23.74
N THR A 51 -43.93 9.23 -24.59
CA THR A 51 -45.25 9.76 -24.23
C THR A 51 -46.17 8.60 -23.89
N LEU A 52 -46.73 8.62 -22.69
CA LEU A 52 -47.69 7.63 -22.21
C LEU A 52 -49.07 7.88 -22.83
N ALA A 53 -49.97 6.89 -22.70
CA ALA A 53 -51.31 6.95 -23.28
C ALA A 53 -52.19 8.09 -22.70
N ASP A 54 -51.84 8.61 -21.53
CA ASP A 54 -52.47 9.76 -20.87
C ASP A 54 -51.87 11.12 -21.33
N GLY A 55 -50.91 11.10 -22.26
CA GLY A 55 -50.21 12.29 -22.76
C GLY A 55 -49.04 12.73 -21.89
N ALA A 56 -48.75 12.06 -20.77
CA ALA A 56 -47.62 12.41 -19.92
C ALA A 56 -46.28 12.00 -20.57
N GLU A 57 -45.28 12.87 -20.49
CA GLU A 57 -43.92 12.54 -20.91
C GLU A 57 -43.13 11.89 -19.77
N TYR A 58 -42.52 10.74 -20.06
CA TYR A 58 -41.73 9.95 -19.12
C TYR A 58 -40.37 9.59 -19.72
N ARG A 59 -39.31 9.73 -18.92
CA ARG A 59 -37.96 9.29 -19.30
C ARG A 59 -37.79 7.83 -18.92
N ALA A 60 -37.94 6.93 -19.89
CA ALA A 60 -37.78 5.50 -19.70
C ALA A 60 -36.33 5.06 -19.89
N CYS A 61 -35.89 4.08 -19.10
CA CYS A 61 -34.66 3.38 -19.40
C CYS A 61 -34.89 2.41 -20.56
N VAL A 62 -34.10 2.53 -21.63
CA VAL A 62 -34.18 1.66 -22.81
C VAL A 62 -33.04 0.64 -22.88
N ASN A 63 -31.98 0.85 -22.10
CA ASN A 63 -30.83 -0.04 -22.04
C ASN A 63 -30.40 -0.30 -20.59
N TRP A 64 -30.80 -1.45 -20.05
CA TRP A 64 -30.43 -1.89 -18.71
C TRP A 64 -29.10 -2.63 -18.73
N ARG A 65 -28.21 -2.28 -17.80
CA ARG A 65 -26.94 -2.97 -17.57
C ARG A 65 -26.89 -3.51 -16.16
N ALA A 66 -26.32 -4.69 -16.01
CA ALA A 66 -25.97 -5.27 -14.73
C ALA A 66 -24.45 -5.44 -14.66
N GLN A 67 -23.85 -4.93 -13.59
CA GLN A 67 -22.44 -5.12 -13.28
C GLN A 67 -22.32 -5.90 -11.97
N SER A 68 -21.43 -6.89 -11.95
CA SER A 68 -21.09 -7.64 -10.75
C SER A 68 -19.64 -7.35 -10.39
N ARG A 69 -19.41 -6.88 -9.17
CA ARG A 69 -18.08 -6.56 -8.66
C ARG A 69 -17.73 -7.50 -7.53
N SER A 70 -16.56 -8.11 -7.61
CA SER A 70 -16.02 -8.95 -6.54
C SER A 70 -15.06 -8.14 -5.68
N ARG A 71 -15.09 -8.36 -4.37
CA ARG A 71 -14.14 -7.72 -3.46
C ARG A 71 -12.91 -8.60 -3.32
N LEU A 72 -11.75 -8.02 -3.60
CA LEU A 72 -10.46 -8.63 -3.40
C LEU A 72 -9.74 -7.96 -2.22
N ILE A 73 -8.93 -8.75 -1.54
CA ILE A 73 -7.93 -8.31 -0.57
C ILE A 73 -6.57 -8.49 -1.24
N ARG A 74 -5.88 -7.38 -1.46
CA ARG A 74 -4.52 -7.38 -2.00
C ARG A 74 -3.55 -7.13 -0.87
N THR A 75 -2.52 -7.95 -0.80
CA THR A 75 -1.43 -7.81 0.15
C THR A 75 -0.25 -7.16 -0.55
N TYR A 76 0.30 -6.13 0.07
CA TYR A 76 1.43 -5.38 -0.43
C TYR A 76 2.61 -5.48 0.51
N ALA A 77 3.79 -5.73 -0.04
CA ALA A 77 5.05 -5.35 0.61
C ALA A 77 5.29 -3.87 0.31
N ALA A 78 5.76 -3.12 1.29
CA ALA A 78 6.26 -1.77 1.10
C ALA A 78 7.63 -1.61 1.73
N LEU A 79 8.46 -0.84 1.04
CA LEU A 79 9.68 -0.28 1.56
C LEU A 79 9.36 1.14 2.06
N ASP A 80 9.45 1.34 3.36
CA ASP A 80 9.49 2.68 3.92
C ASP A 80 10.96 3.12 4.09
N GLY A 81 11.21 4.42 3.94
CA GLY A 81 12.53 5.01 4.07
C GLY A 81 12.45 6.45 4.55
N PRO A 82 13.58 7.17 4.62
CA PRO A 82 13.61 8.53 5.13
C PRO A 82 12.83 9.51 4.23
N ASP A 83 12.28 10.57 4.83
CA ASP A 83 11.56 11.65 4.13
C ASP A 83 12.32 12.19 2.92
N SER A 84 13.65 12.32 3.04
CA SER A 84 14.55 12.67 1.94
C SER A 84 15.79 11.79 1.93
N ASP A 85 16.21 11.42 0.71
CA ASP A 85 17.48 10.75 0.43
C ASP A 85 17.92 11.11 -1.00
N MET A 86 19.18 10.83 -1.35
CA MET A 86 19.69 10.97 -2.71
C MET A 86 19.01 9.97 -3.65
N ASP A 87 18.67 10.42 -4.86
CA ASP A 87 18.04 9.57 -5.89
C ASP A 87 18.84 8.30 -6.17
N ALA A 88 20.17 8.40 -6.22
CA ALA A 88 21.05 7.23 -6.39
C ALA A 88 20.91 6.21 -5.24
N ASN A 89 20.76 6.65 -3.99
CA ASN A 89 20.56 5.75 -2.86
C ASN A 89 19.14 5.14 -2.88
N LEU A 90 18.13 5.91 -3.28
CA LEU A 90 16.76 5.42 -3.47
C LEU A 90 16.68 4.37 -4.57
N GLU A 91 17.40 4.53 -5.68
CA GLU A 91 17.45 3.53 -6.75
C GLU A 91 18.05 2.21 -6.26
N VAL A 92 19.14 2.27 -5.47
CA VAL A 92 19.71 1.08 -4.83
C VAL A 92 18.71 0.45 -3.87
N ALA A 93 18.02 1.25 -3.05
CA ALA A 93 17.02 0.76 -2.11
C ALA A 93 15.87 0.03 -2.82
N ARG A 94 15.34 0.60 -3.91
CA ARG A 94 14.29 0.00 -4.74
C ARG A 94 14.74 -1.31 -5.37
N ALA A 95 15.93 -1.32 -5.99
CA ALA A 95 16.48 -2.54 -6.58
C ALA A 95 16.70 -3.65 -5.54
N CYS A 96 17.14 -3.30 -4.34
CA CYS A 96 17.28 -4.25 -3.23
C CYS A 96 15.93 -4.71 -2.69
N PHE A 97 14.92 -3.86 -2.69
CA PHE A 97 13.55 -4.22 -2.34
C PHE A 97 12.94 -5.18 -3.35
N ASP A 98 13.07 -4.93 -4.65
CA ASP A 98 12.60 -5.83 -5.71
C ASP A 98 13.22 -7.22 -5.57
N LEU A 99 14.54 -7.29 -5.34
CA LEU A 99 15.23 -8.55 -5.11
C LEU A 99 14.74 -9.25 -3.84
N ALA A 100 14.55 -8.50 -2.75
CA ALA A 100 14.07 -9.03 -1.49
C ALA A 100 12.65 -9.62 -1.63
N VAL A 101 11.74 -8.90 -2.27
CA VAL A 101 10.38 -9.39 -2.55
C VAL A 101 10.43 -10.64 -3.44
N ALA A 102 11.19 -10.59 -4.55
CA ALA A 102 11.30 -11.72 -5.47
C ALA A 102 11.87 -12.97 -4.79
N SER A 103 12.79 -12.82 -3.84
CA SER A 103 13.38 -13.95 -3.12
C SER A 103 12.37 -14.74 -2.27
N GLN A 104 11.29 -14.09 -1.83
CA GLN A 104 10.26 -14.68 -0.97
C GLN A 104 8.97 -15.00 -1.73
N ASN A 105 8.84 -14.54 -2.97
CA ASN A 105 7.62 -14.69 -3.74
C ASN A 105 7.59 -16.07 -4.41
N ASP A 106 7.03 -17.06 -3.72
CA ASP A 106 6.75 -18.37 -4.30
C ASP A 106 5.44 -18.33 -5.12
N PRO A 107 5.48 -18.56 -6.45
CA PRO A 107 4.29 -18.56 -7.29
C PRO A 107 3.33 -19.73 -7.01
N TYR A 108 3.79 -20.77 -6.31
CA TYR A 108 2.99 -21.97 -5.99
C TYR A 108 2.49 -21.99 -4.55
N ARG A 109 2.73 -20.94 -3.77
CA ARG A 109 2.30 -20.92 -2.37
C ARG A 109 0.77 -20.99 -2.26
N THR A 110 0.30 -21.77 -1.30
CA THR A 110 -1.14 -21.93 -1.03
C THR A 110 -1.61 -21.02 0.11
N THR A 111 -0.70 -20.57 0.97
CA THR A 111 -0.96 -19.66 2.10
C THR A 111 0.10 -18.58 2.16
N PHE A 112 -0.28 -17.37 2.57
CA PHE A 112 0.65 -16.25 2.78
C PHE A 112 0.84 -16.00 4.27
N ASP A 113 2.10 -16.04 4.73
CA ASP A 113 2.50 -15.69 6.10
C ASP A 113 3.33 -14.40 6.05
N ALA A 114 2.78 -13.32 6.60
CA ALA A 114 3.40 -12.00 6.55
C ALA A 114 4.73 -11.92 7.33
N ASN A 115 4.86 -12.65 8.44
CA ASN A 115 6.03 -12.59 9.30
C ASN A 115 7.22 -13.30 8.63
N THR A 116 6.97 -14.52 8.14
CA THR A 116 7.97 -15.30 7.39
C THR A 116 8.44 -14.54 6.16
N PHE A 117 7.50 -13.94 5.42
CA PHE A 117 7.81 -13.09 4.28
C PHE A 117 8.70 -11.90 4.67
N ILE A 118 8.33 -11.13 5.71
CA ILE A 118 9.09 -9.95 6.15
C ILE A 118 10.50 -10.35 6.61
N ASP A 119 10.64 -11.42 7.39
CA ASP A 119 11.92 -11.85 7.92
C ASP A 119 12.88 -12.27 6.79
N GLY A 120 12.39 -13.08 5.85
CA GLY A 120 13.16 -13.48 4.67
C GLY A 120 13.51 -12.30 3.76
N ALA A 121 12.53 -11.44 3.46
CA ALA A 121 12.74 -10.26 2.62
C ALA A 121 13.73 -9.28 3.28
N ARG A 122 13.64 -9.08 4.60
CA ARG A 122 14.58 -8.23 5.34
C ARG A 122 16.01 -8.76 5.25
N ALA A 123 16.21 -10.07 5.40
CA ALA A 123 17.53 -10.68 5.28
C ALA A 123 18.15 -10.43 3.88
N HIS A 124 17.38 -10.65 2.81
CA HIS A 124 17.82 -10.40 1.45
C HIS A 124 18.04 -8.91 1.14
N PHE A 125 17.19 -8.04 1.68
CA PHE A 125 17.34 -6.59 1.56
C PHE A 125 18.65 -6.13 2.21
N THR A 126 18.92 -6.53 3.47
CA THR A 126 20.14 -6.18 4.19
C THR A 126 21.39 -6.68 3.46
N LEU A 127 21.36 -7.90 2.92
CA LEU A 127 22.47 -8.45 2.15
C LEU A 127 22.72 -7.65 0.86
N CYS A 128 21.66 -7.32 0.11
CA CYS A 128 21.77 -6.51 -1.10
C CYS A 128 22.30 -5.10 -0.80
N ALA A 129 21.74 -4.44 0.22
CA ALA A 129 22.13 -3.11 0.65
C ALA A 129 23.60 -3.08 1.07
N THR A 130 24.06 -4.11 1.80
CA THR A 130 25.47 -4.25 2.18
C THR A 130 26.38 -4.41 0.96
N ASN A 131 26.04 -5.32 0.04
CA ASN A 131 26.83 -5.58 -1.17
C ASN A 131 26.90 -4.38 -2.12
N ARG A 132 25.89 -3.51 -2.09
CA ARG A 132 25.82 -2.29 -2.89
C ARG A 132 26.28 -1.04 -2.14
N ALA A 133 26.82 -1.19 -0.92
CA ALA A 133 27.27 -0.09 -0.06
C ALA A 133 26.21 1.02 0.09
N MET A 134 24.94 0.61 0.23
CA MET A 134 23.82 1.53 0.41
C MET A 134 24.01 2.37 1.67
N LEU A 135 23.73 3.67 1.55
CA LEU A 135 23.79 4.58 2.68
C LEU A 135 22.51 4.48 3.51
N ARG A 136 22.61 4.79 4.81
CA ARG A 136 21.45 4.93 5.70
C ARG A 136 20.53 3.71 5.70
N THR A 137 21.04 2.49 5.50
CA THR A 137 20.23 1.26 5.41
C THR A 137 19.30 1.07 6.62
N ASN A 138 19.72 1.51 7.81
CA ASN A 138 18.92 1.41 9.03
C ASN A 138 17.72 2.37 9.07
N ASP A 139 17.67 3.36 8.17
CA ASP A 139 16.52 4.27 8.02
C ASP A 139 15.44 3.68 7.12
N TYR A 140 15.66 2.49 6.57
CA TYR A 140 14.71 1.77 5.73
C TYR A 140 14.09 0.60 6.49
N SER A 141 12.80 0.39 6.28
CA SER A 141 12.06 -0.71 6.91
C SER A 141 11.07 -1.34 5.93
N LEU A 142 10.94 -2.66 5.99
CA LEU A 142 9.91 -3.38 5.25
C LEU A 142 8.67 -3.55 6.13
N ARG A 143 7.50 -3.34 5.52
CA ARG A 143 6.20 -3.66 6.11
C ARG A 143 5.31 -4.39 5.12
N VAL A 144 4.33 -5.12 5.65
CA VAL A 144 3.27 -5.75 4.86
C VAL A 144 1.93 -5.21 5.33
N TYR A 145 1.04 -4.93 4.39
CA TYR A 145 -0.32 -4.50 4.68
C TYR A 145 -1.30 -4.95 3.60
N GLU A 146 -2.57 -4.95 3.96
CA GLU A 146 -3.66 -5.35 3.06
C GLU A 146 -4.51 -4.16 2.64
N ARG A 147 -5.09 -4.25 1.44
CA ARG A 147 -6.07 -3.28 0.94
C ARG A 147 -7.22 -3.98 0.22
N GLY A 148 -8.43 -3.62 0.61
CA GLY A 148 -9.65 -4.06 -0.08
C GLY A 148 -9.89 -3.26 -1.36
N VAL A 149 -10.14 -3.96 -2.47
CA VAL A 149 -10.44 -3.37 -3.79
C VAL A 149 -11.67 -4.07 -4.38
N TRP A 150 -12.53 -3.31 -5.05
CA TRP A 150 -13.66 -3.85 -5.80
C TRP A 150 -13.33 -3.90 -7.30
N LEU A 151 -13.29 -5.10 -7.87
CA LEU A 151 -13.03 -5.33 -9.30
C LEU A 151 -14.27 -5.83 -10.03
N GLY A 152 -14.46 -5.38 -11.27
CA GLY A 152 -15.59 -5.69 -12.13
C GLY A 152 -16.22 -4.45 -12.73
#